data_AF-A0A519UJ39-F1
#
_entry.id   AF-A0A519UJ39-F1
#
_cell.length_a   1.000
_cell.length_b   1.000
_cell.length_c   1.000
_cell.angle_alpha   90.00
_cell.angle_beta   90.00
_cell.angle_gamma   90.00
#
_symmetry.space_group_name_H-M   'P 1'
#
loop_
_entity.id
_entity.type
_entity.pdbx_description
1 polymer ?
#
loop_
_entity_poly.entity_id
_entity_poly.type
_entity_poly.pdbx_seq_one_letter_code
_entity_poly.pdbx_strand_id
1 'polypeptide(L)'
;MANGASAVITAGLLLSTFETSFAQQSNPPQTEVRVAFGYTSKGKIERVVRLIPGSGSLKVAAVKGSRLEGNDKTGEQNMIQSGGGDVDELTATISWATPVAQPLKLATHKDGYSINGDGMWGYLMEKGSPGQSTRLQQDTWNQPDAPRLTVQTNADGTEGFSIAIDNLLKHGAMWLPEHDAYVTVVGKAPSFKKHLASLKGRRTVDVVRSAPDATLDEFKKRWADFGNPIDWDVSWQTRYMGTRGHLTVTAATHGSIYKYAVDRWANVRPDFASPHKFRLNFVLPDAQWKGQKIINGLPIIVTNLQKNNQQFEIEQYASTLGDVTEAVRGYVRSVMLTKVKVSGAAGAVSFGFAFNNEQQARKLTVVNNEVTDLSTGETLLALDAPGFTLANAQNGVVEKGQQVTFTITGNLAANETKAVVVKLPAPGTTAGKLATVKYDEERNKTIAYWEKWLNEGAQFTVPEPKVNELYRANLWHSLILPRHTINDRGQIHMDLPYANTAYGQKDADWPINQAVYVDYMVYGLRGYDQVATDEIKAMFQSQQQRDGRIGGFANWGVYS
;
A
#
# COMPACT_ATOMS: atom_id res chain seq x y z
N MET A 1 -8.27 -11.78 53.89
CA MET A 1 -9.52 -12.53 54.09
C MET A 1 -10.59 -11.93 53.18
N ALA A 2 -10.87 -12.61 52.07
CA ALA A 2 -12.14 -12.64 51.34
C ALA A 2 -11.88 -13.52 50.11
N ASN A 3 -12.29 -14.77 50.21
CA ASN A 3 -12.16 -15.80 49.19
C ASN A 3 -13.12 -15.50 48.03
N GLY A 4 -12.61 -15.56 46.80
CA GLY A 4 -13.42 -15.57 45.57
C GLY A 4 -12.90 -16.69 44.67
N ALA A 5 -13.67 -17.76 44.56
CA ALA A 5 -13.30 -19.01 43.92
C ALA A 5 -12.96 -18.84 42.43
N SER A 6 -11.85 -19.46 42.01
CA SER A 6 -11.50 -19.66 40.60
C SER A 6 -12.43 -20.70 39.97
N ALA A 7 -13.23 -20.29 39.00
CA ALA A 7 -13.85 -21.21 38.05
C ALA A 7 -12.88 -21.44 36.90
N VAL A 8 -12.24 -22.62 36.88
CA VAL A 8 -11.48 -23.12 35.73
C VAL A 8 -12.49 -23.61 34.70
N ILE A 9 -12.64 -22.87 33.59
CA ILE A 9 -13.38 -23.36 32.42
C ILE A 9 -12.38 -24.11 31.55
N THR A 10 -12.36 -25.44 31.70
CA THR A 10 -11.66 -26.35 30.79
C THR A 10 -12.47 -26.43 29.49
N ALA A 11 -12.16 -25.57 28.52
CA ALA A 11 -12.69 -25.70 27.16
C ALA A 11 -11.95 -26.83 26.46
N GLY A 12 -12.48 -28.05 26.58
CA GLY A 12 -12.08 -29.17 25.73
C GLY A 12 -12.43 -28.86 24.28
N LEU A 13 -11.43 -28.84 23.40
CA LEU A 13 -11.63 -28.90 21.95
C LEU A 13 -12.30 -30.24 21.62
N LEU A 14 -13.63 -30.24 21.53
CA LEU A 14 -14.37 -31.26 20.82
C LEU A 14 -14.19 -30.97 19.32
N LEU A 15 -13.38 -31.79 18.66
CA LEU A 15 -13.45 -31.99 17.22
C LEU A 15 -14.85 -32.54 16.89
N SER A 16 -15.80 -31.65 16.66
CA SER A 16 -17.11 -32.03 16.12
C SER A 16 -16.93 -32.44 14.66
N THR A 17 -16.95 -33.74 14.41
CA THR A 17 -17.26 -34.29 13.10
C THR A 17 -18.62 -33.73 12.68
N PHE A 18 -18.64 -32.82 11.70
CA PHE A 18 -19.88 -32.37 11.07
C PHE A 18 -20.46 -33.52 10.24
N GLU A 19 -21.11 -34.47 10.89
CA GLU A 19 -22.12 -35.29 10.23
C GLU A 19 -23.35 -34.41 10.02
N THR A 20 -23.42 -33.77 8.86
CA THR A 20 -24.65 -33.13 8.39
C THR A 20 -25.62 -34.24 8.00
N SER A 21 -26.73 -34.35 8.72
CA SER A 21 -27.82 -35.25 8.37
C SER A 21 -28.48 -34.76 7.07
N PHE A 22 -28.28 -35.51 5.99
CA PHE A 22 -28.87 -35.21 4.69
C PHE A 22 -30.35 -35.60 4.69
N ALA A 23 -31.22 -34.69 4.22
CA ALA A 23 -32.52 -35.09 3.71
C ALA A 23 -32.28 -35.91 2.43
N GLN A 24 -32.62 -37.19 2.48
CA GLN A 24 -32.37 -38.15 1.41
C GLN A 24 -33.28 -37.84 0.21
N GLN A 25 -32.77 -37.08 -0.77
CA GLN A 25 -33.41 -36.99 -2.08
C GLN A 25 -33.44 -38.39 -2.69
N SER A 26 -34.63 -38.84 -3.09
CA SER A 26 -34.87 -40.22 -3.56
C SER A 26 -34.15 -40.56 -4.87
N ASN A 27 -33.63 -39.56 -5.60
CA ASN A 27 -32.68 -39.70 -6.71
C ASN A 27 -31.87 -38.39 -6.85
N PRO A 28 -30.64 -38.30 -6.33
CA PRO A 28 -29.82 -37.10 -6.51
C PRO A 28 -29.45 -36.92 -8.01
N PRO A 29 -29.36 -35.68 -8.51
CA PRO A 29 -28.76 -35.40 -9.81
C PRO A 29 -27.43 -36.14 -9.99
N GLN A 30 -27.24 -36.75 -11.16
CA GLN A 30 -26.08 -37.56 -11.47
C GLN A 30 -25.61 -37.30 -12.91
N THR A 31 -24.30 -37.33 -13.14
CA THR A 31 -23.71 -37.32 -14.48
C THR A 31 -22.40 -38.12 -14.52
N GLU A 32 -21.92 -38.43 -15.71
CA GLU A 32 -20.60 -39.00 -15.90
C GLU A 32 -19.63 -37.91 -16.35
N VAL A 33 -18.53 -37.77 -15.61
CA VAL A 33 -17.45 -36.83 -15.91
C VAL A 33 -16.23 -37.61 -16.36
N ARG A 34 -15.64 -37.19 -17.47
CA ARG A 34 -14.37 -37.71 -17.98
C ARG A 34 -13.28 -36.66 -17.87
N VAL A 35 -12.15 -37.05 -17.31
CA VAL A 35 -10.91 -36.27 -17.27
C VAL A 35 -9.89 -36.98 -18.14
N ALA A 36 -9.38 -36.29 -19.15
CA ALA A 36 -8.37 -36.82 -20.07
C ALA A 36 -7.08 -36.01 -19.97
N PHE A 37 -5.93 -36.67 -19.96
CA PHE A 37 -4.60 -36.05 -19.82
C PHE A 37 -3.73 -36.34 -21.04
N GLY A 38 -2.73 -35.50 -21.34
CA GLY A 38 -1.68 -35.81 -22.34
C GLY A 38 -1.88 -35.22 -23.73
N TYR A 39 -2.91 -34.39 -23.94
CA TYR A 39 -3.22 -33.86 -25.26
C TYR A 39 -2.14 -32.94 -25.85
N THR A 40 -1.41 -32.21 -25.03
CA THR A 40 -0.44 -31.18 -25.46
C THR A 40 0.97 -31.39 -24.91
N SER A 41 1.14 -32.27 -23.92
CA SER A 41 2.45 -32.62 -23.37
C SER A 41 3.35 -33.25 -24.43
N LYS A 42 4.53 -32.67 -24.64
CA LYS A 42 5.51 -33.16 -25.64
C LYS A 42 6.21 -34.45 -25.20
N GLY A 43 6.37 -34.66 -23.90
CA GLY A 43 6.93 -35.88 -23.31
C GLY A 43 5.88 -36.61 -22.48
N LYS A 44 6.17 -37.88 -22.15
CA LYS A 44 5.38 -38.65 -21.19
C LYS A 44 5.53 -38.05 -19.79
N ILE A 45 4.42 -37.96 -19.06
CA ILE A 45 4.34 -37.43 -17.70
C ILE A 45 3.59 -38.43 -16.85
N GLU A 46 4.27 -38.96 -15.84
CA GLU A 46 3.64 -39.81 -14.82
C GLU A 46 2.87 -38.94 -13.82
N ARG A 47 1.62 -39.34 -13.51
CA ARG A 47 0.77 -38.69 -12.52
C ARG A 47 0.07 -39.71 -11.65
N VAL A 48 -0.18 -39.35 -10.39
CA VAL A 48 -1.07 -40.08 -9.51
C VAL A 48 -2.37 -39.30 -9.41
N VAL A 49 -3.43 -39.80 -10.04
CA VAL A 49 -4.70 -39.09 -10.17
C VAL A 49 -5.78 -39.68 -9.27
N ARG A 50 -6.43 -38.79 -8.50
CA ARG A 50 -7.63 -39.12 -7.71
C ARG A 50 -8.76 -38.15 -8.03
N LEU A 51 -9.94 -38.70 -8.25
CA LEU A 51 -11.19 -37.94 -8.40
C LEU A 51 -11.93 -38.03 -7.08
N ILE A 52 -11.98 -36.93 -6.33
CA ILE A 52 -12.52 -36.91 -4.97
C ILE A 52 -13.59 -35.83 -4.80
N PRO A 53 -14.53 -36.01 -3.85
CA PRO A 53 -15.43 -34.94 -3.46
C PRO A 53 -14.67 -33.70 -2.98
N GLY A 54 -14.90 -32.57 -3.63
CA GLY A 54 -14.42 -31.27 -3.19
C GLY A 54 -15.41 -30.56 -2.25
N SER A 55 -16.62 -31.09 -2.08
CA SER A 55 -17.66 -30.61 -1.17
C SER A 55 -18.37 -31.80 -0.51
N GLY A 56 -18.95 -31.60 0.68
CA GLY A 56 -19.72 -32.66 1.37
C GLY A 56 -21.00 -33.06 0.65
N SER A 57 -21.49 -32.22 -0.27
CA SER A 57 -22.69 -32.44 -1.09
C SER A 57 -22.44 -33.35 -2.30
N LEU A 58 -21.18 -33.63 -2.65
CA LEU A 58 -20.81 -34.40 -3.84
C LEU A 58 -20.33 -35.81 -3.48
N LYS A 59 -20.69 -36.80 -4.30
CA LYS A 59 -20.20 -38.17 -4.25
C LYS A 59 -19.54 -38.53 -5.57
N VAL A 60 -18.40 -39.21 -5.50
CA VAL A 60 -17.69 -39.77 -6.65
C VAL A 60 -17.78 -41.29 -6.56
N ALA A 61 -18.18 -41.94 -7.63
CA ALA A 61 -18.32 -43.39 -7.70
C ALA A 61 -17.83 -43.92 -9.07
N ALA A 62 -17.57 -45.22 -9.12
CA ALA A 62 -17.30 -45.96 -10.35
C ALA A 62 -16.21 -45.34 -11.25
N VAL A 63 -15.08 -44.94 -10.65
CA VAL A 63 -13.93 -44.44 -11.42
C VAL A 63 -13.38 -45.58 -12.29
N LYS A 64 -13.31 -45.34 -13.59
CA LYS A 64 -12.82 -46.30 -14.59
C LYS A 64 -11.81 -45.63 -15.50
N GLY A 65 -10.72 -46.33 -15.77
CA GLY A 65 -9.74 -45.93 -16.78
C GLY A 65 -10.15 -46.40 -18.18
N SER A 66 -9.79 -45.62 -19.19
CA SER A 66 -9.84 -46.01 -20.59
C SER A 66 -8.66 -45.40 -21.32
N ARG A 67 -8.19 -46.08 -22.39
CA ARG A 67 -6.92 -45.74 -23.06
C ARG A 67 -5.77 -45.74 -22.05
N LEU A 68 -5.62 -46.87 -21.38
CA LEU A 68 -4.54 -47.10 -20.43
C LEU A 68 -3.62 -48.18 -21.02
N GLU A 69 -2.32 -47.99 -20.91
CA GLU A 69 -1.29 -48.94 -21.31
C GLU A 69 -0.78 -49.77 -20.12
N GLY A 70 0.11 -50.73 -20.38
CA GLY A 70 0.58 -51.69 -19.37
C GLY A 70 1.37 -51.09 -18.20
N ASN A 71 1.77 -49.82 -18.32
CA ASN A 71 2.47 -49.01 -17.33
C ASN A 71 1.51 -48.20 -16.44
N ASP A 72 0.20 -48.19 -16.74
CA ASP A 72 -0.80 -47.54 -15.91
C ASP A 72 -1.40 -48.48 -14.88
N LYS A 73 -1.91 -47.90 -13.78
CA LYS A 73 -2.58 -48.65 -12.72
C LYS A 73 -3.87 -47.96 -12.33
N THR A 74 -4.95 -48.73 -12.22
CA THR A 74 -6.26 -48.24 -11.75
C THR A 74 -6.58 -48.78 -10.38
N GLY A 75 -7.26 -47.98 -9.57
CA GLY A 75 -7.61 -48.30 -8.19
C GLY A 75 -8.10 -47.05 -7.46
N GLU A 76 -7.96 -47.03 -6.14
CA GLU A 76 -8.23 -45.81 -5.34
C GLU A 76 -7.32 -44.64 -5.75
N GLN A 77 -6.13 -44.96 -6.26
CA GLN A 77 -5.20 -44.02 -6.88
C GLN A 77 -4.90 -44.52 -8.28
N ASN A 78 -5.06 -43.65 -9.28
CA ASN A 78 -4.83 -44.02 -10.67
C ASN A 78 -3.47 -43.47 -11.09
N MET A 79 -2.50 -44.37 -11.29
CA MET A 79 -1.20 -43.98 -11.82
C MET A 79 -1.31 -44.00 -13.34
N ILE A 80 -1.10 -42.86 -13.99
CA ILE A 80 -1.26 -42.68 -15.44
C ILE A 80 0.02 -42.10 -16.05
N GLN A 81 0.36 -42.48 -17.29
CA GLN A 81 1.57 -42.06 -18.01
C GLN A 81 1.31 -41.43 -19.39
N SER A 82 0.36 -40.50 -19.42
CA SER A 82 -0.01 -39.68 -20.59
C SER A 82 1.06 -38.71 -21.14
N GLY A 83 0.91 -38.27 -22.39
CA GLY A 83 1.76 -37.30 -23.08
C GLY A 83 2.66 -37.93 -24.17
N GLY A 84 3.30 -37.10 -24.99
CA GLY A 84 4.12 -37.60 -26.12
C GLY A 84 3.30 -38.29 -27.21
N GLY A 85 2.03 -37.88 -27.39
CA GLY A 85 1.06 -38.50 -28.29
C GLY A 85 0.09 -39.46 -27.59
N ASP A 86 0.31 -39.72 -26.30
CA ASP A 86 -0.47 -40.61 -25.47
C ASP A 86 -1.55 -39.88 -24.67
N VAL A 87 -2.77 -40.43 -24.59
CA VAL A 87 -3.90 -39.77 -23.92
C VAL A 87 -4.69 -40.75 -23.05
N ASP A 88 -4.55 -40.56 -21.74
CA ASP A 88 -5.18 -41.40 -20.72
C ASP A 88 -6.46 -40.75 -20.24
N GLU A 89 -7.51 -41.55 -20.03
CA GLU A 89 -8.81 -41.05 -19.63
C GLU A 89 -9.31 -41.74 -18.35
N LEU A 90 -9.77 -40.94 -17.40
CA LEU A 90 -10.51 -41.41 -16.22
C LEU A 90 -11.95 -40.92 -16.30
N THR A 91 -12.91 -41.83 -16.22
CA THR A 91 -14.33 -41.51 -16.16
C THR A 91 -14.89 -41.87 -14.80
N ALA A 92 -15.64 -40.97 -14.18
CA ALA A 92 -16.31 -41.19 -12.91
C ALA A 92 -17.78 -40.79 -12.98
N THR A 93 -18.60 -41.54 -12.26
CA THR A 93 -19.96 -41.15 -11.97
C THR A 93 -19.95 -40.18 -10.80
N ILE A 94 -20.49 -38.99 -11.00
CA ILE A 94 -20.68 -38.00 -9.93
C ILE A 94 -22.16 -37.81 -9.65
N SER A 95 -22.52 -37.78 -8.37
CA SER A 95 -23.86 -37.40 -7.92
C SER A 95 -23.76 -36.36 -6.82
N TRP A 96 -24.75 -35.48 -6.73
CA TRP A 96 -24.72 -34.40 -5.75
C TRP A 96 -26.12 -34.03 -5.26
N ALA A 97 -26.17 -33.49 -4.04
CA ALA A 97 -27.39 -32.89 -3.51
C ALA A 97 -27.56 -31.44 -4.01
N THR A 98 -28.80 -30.98 -4.04
CA THR A 98 -29.09 -29.54 -4.20
C THR A 98 -28.47 -28.76 -3.03
N PRO A 99 -27.71 -27.67 -3.29
CA PRO A 99 -27.18 -26.80 -2.24
C PRO A 99 -28.31 -26.23 -1.36
N VAL A 100 -28.13 -26.26 -0.04
CA VAL A 100 -29.07 -25.76 0.97
C VAL A 100 -28.45 -24.79 1.96
N ALA A 101 -27.11 -24.65 1.98
CA ALA A 101 -26.45 -23.70 2.86
C ALA A 101 -26.89 -22.26 2.53
N GLN A 102 -26.94 -21.43 3.57
CA GLN A 102 -27.21 -20.01 3.39
C GLN A 102 -26.12 -19.38 2.51
N PRO A 103 -26.50 -18.60 1.48
CA PRO A 103 -25.50 -17.97 0.63
C PRO A 103 -24.58 -17.04 1.42
N LEU A 104 -23.28 -17.10 1.14
CA LEU A 104 -22.32 -16.13 1.66
C LEU A 104 -22.65 -14.75 1.10
N LYS A 105 -22.40 -13.74 1.92
CA LYS A 105 -22.51 -12.33 1.52
C LYS A 105 -21.12 -11.78 1.28
N LEU A 106 -21.00 -10.84 0.34
CA LEU A 106 -19.78 -10.08 0.20
C LEU A 106 -19.52 -9.25 1.46
N ALA A 107 -18.25 -8.99 1.72
CA ALA A 107 -17.86 -8.06 2.78
C ALA A 107 -18.50 -6.69 2.49
N THR A 108 -19.35 -6.24 3.42
CA THR A 108 -20.02 -4.96 3.29
C THR A 108 -19.12 -3.84 3.76
N HIS A 109 -18.80 -2.90 2.88
CA HIS A 109 -18.13 -1.65 3.24
C HIS A 109 -18.85 -0.53 2.51
N LYS A 110 -19.34 0.47 3.26
CA LYS A 110 -20.01 1.63 2.67
C LYS A 110 -18.98 2.74 2.50
N ASP A 111 -18.42 2.83 1.30
CA ASP A 111 -17.65 3.97 0.85
C ASP A 111 -18.17 4.45 -0.52
N GLY A 112 -17.56 5.51 -1.07
CA GLY A 112 -17.96 6.11 -2.34
C GLY A 112 -17.77 5.21 -3.58
N TYR A 113 -17.15 4.03 -3.48
CA TYR A 113 -16.95 3.10 -4.61
C TYR A 113 -17.65 1.77 -4.40
N SER A 114 -18.17 1.52 -3.21
CA SER A 114 -19.01 0.36 -2.94
C SER A 114 -20.21 0.36 -3.88
N ILE A 115 -20.44 -0.78 -4.53
CA ILE A 115 -21.59 -0.99 -5.39
C ILE A 115 -22.57 -1.83 -4.59
N ASN A 116 -23.78 -1.30 -4.36
CA ASN A 116 -24.80 -1.93 -3.51
C ASN A 116 -24.36 -2.19 -2.05
N GLY A 117 -23.31 -1.50 -1.57
CA GLY A 117 -22.73 -1.72 -0.25
C GLY A 117 -21.82 -2.95 -0.16
N ASP A 118 -21.64 -3.67 -1.26
CA ASP A 118 -20.57 -4.64 -1.43
C ASP A 118 -19.29 -3.85 -1.64
N GLY A 119 -18.24 -4.11 -0.85
CA GLY A 119 -16.98 -3.36 -0.91
C GLY A 119 -16.25 -3.51 -2.26
N MET A 120 -14.93 -3.72 -2.24
CA MET A 120 -14.14 -3.85 -3.49
C MET A 120 -14.70 -4.92 -4.45
N TRP A 121 -15.30 -5.99 -3.93
CA TRP A 121 -15.87 -7.07 -4.73
C TRP A 121 -17.05 -6.64 -5.60
N GLY A 122 -17.93 -5.75 -5.10
CA GLY A 122 -19.03 -5.21 -5.89
C GLY A 122 -18.52 -4.42 -7.09
N TYR A 123 -17.48 -3.62 -6.86
CA TYR A 123 -16.80 -2.88 -7.93
C TYR A 123 -16.21 -3.82 -8.99
N LEU A 124 -15.48 -4.87 -8.58
CA LEU A 124 -14.89 -5.83 -9.52
C LEU A 124 -15.94 -6.63 -10.30
N MET A 125 -17.08 -6.94 -9.70
CA MET A 125 -18.19 -7.62 -10.38
C MET A 125 -18.87 -6.74 -11.43
N GLU A 126 -18.91 -5.42 -11.23
CA GLU A 126 -19.57 -4.50 -12.17
C GLU A 126 -18.60 -3.93 -13.22
N LYS A 127 -17.38 -3.59 -12.81
CA LYS A 127 -16.39 -2.84 -13.61
C LYS A 127 -15.16 -3.67 -13.99
N GLY A 128 -15.17 -4.98 -13.71
CA GLY A 128 -14.11 -5.90 -14.11
C GLY A 128 -13.87 -5.90 -15.63
N SER A 129 -12.69 -6.41 -16.01
CA SER A 129 -12.31 -6.56 -17.41
C SER A 129 -13.30 -7.44 -18.21
N PRO A 130 -13.33 -7.38 -19.55
CA PRO A 130 -14.23 -8.20 -20.36
C PRO A 130 -14.21 -9.68 -19.97
N GLY A 131 -15.38 -10.19 -19.58
CA GLY A 131 -15.58 -11.57 -19.12
C GLY A 131 -15.14 -11.86 -17.67
N GLN A 132 -14.44 -10.97 -16.98
CA GLN A 132 -14.14 -11.11 -15.54
C GLN A 132 -15.40 -10.95 -14.70
N SER A 133 -16.13 -9.85 -14.89
CA SER A 133 -17.42 -9.57 -14.23
C SER A 133 -18.38 -10.75 -14.34
N THR A 134 -18.61 -11.21 -15.57
CA THR A 134 -19.50 -12.34 -15.86
C THR A 134 -19.06 -13.62 -15.15
N ARG A 135 -17.75 -13.91 -15.10
CA ARG A 135 -17.24 -15.10 -14.40
C ARG A 135 -17.43 -14.99 -12.89
N LEU A 136 -17.08 -13.86 -12.28
CA LEU A 136 -17.25 -13.65 -10.83
C LEU A 136 -18.71 -13.73 -10.39
N GLN A 137 -19.63 -13.27 -11.24
CA GLN A 137 -21.08 -13.36 -10.97
C GLN A 137 -21.65 -14.77 -11.16
N GLN A 138 -21.00 -15.60 -11.97
CA GLN A 138 -21.47 -16.97 -12.27
C GLN A 138 -20.80 -18.03 -11.41
N ASP A 139 -19.71 -17.69 -10.74
CA ASP A 139 -18.98 -18.62 -9.89
C ASP A 139 -19.75 -18.90 -8.58
N THR A 140 -19.62 -20.11 -8.06
CA THR A 140 -20.39 -20.60 -6.90
C THR A 140 -19.77 -20.16 -5.58
N TRP A 141 -18.99 -19.08 -5.56
CA TRP A 141 -18.27 -18.60 -4.37
C TRP A 141 -19.22 -18.28 -3.21
N ASN A 142 -20.46 -17.89 -3.52
CA ASN A 142 -21.46 -17.57 -2.51
C ASN A 142 -22.25 -18.79 -2.02
N GLN A 143 -21.98 -19.99 -2.51
CA GLN A 143 -22.66 -21.22 -2.12
C GLN A 143 -21.66 -22.18 -1.44
N PRO A 144 -21.56 -22.19 -0.09
CA PRO A 144 -20.56 -22.98 0.63
C PRO A 144 -20.59 -24.48 0.34
N ASP A 145 -21.77 -25.01 0.05
CA ASP A 145 -22.03 -26.42 -0.21
C ASP A 145 -22.28 -26.72 -1.70
N ALA A 146 -21.89 -25.81 -2.59
CA ALA A 146 -21.94 -26.07 -4.03
C ALA A 146 -21.16 -27.33 -4.40
N PRO A 147 -21.70 -28.19 -5.29
CA PRO A 147 -21.06 -29.43 -5.70
C PRO A 147 -19.74 -29.15 -6.41
N ARG A 148 -18.64 -29.67 -5.85
CA ARG A 148 -17.30 -29.48 -6.39
C ARG A 148 -16.59 -30.82 -6.56
N LEU A 149 -16.04 -31.06 -7.75
CA LEU A 149 -15.13 -32.17 -8.00
C LEU A 149 -13.69 -31.67 -7.84
N THR A 150 -12.89 -32.37 -7.06
CA THR A 150 -11.45 -32.13 -6.97
C THR A 150 -10.70 -33.24 -7.69
N VAL A 151 -9.77 -32.86 -8.55
CA VAL A 151 -8.86 -33.73 -9.26
C VAL A 151 -7.48 -33.52 -8.67
N GLN A 152 -7.00 -34.47 -7.85
CA GLN A 152 -5.63 -34.48 -7.36
C GLN A 152 -4.73 -35.11 -8.42
N THR A 153 -3.52 -34.57 -8.62
CA THR A 153 -2.58 -35.03 -9.66
C THR A 153 -1.27 -35.60 -9.10
N ASN A 154 -1.12 -35.65 -7.78
CA ASN A 154 0.00 -36.27 -7.08
C ASN A 154 -0.44 -37.08 -5.84
N ALA A 155 0.47 -37.88 -5.29
CA ALA A 155 0.16 -38.87 -4.25
C ALA A 155 -0.09 -38.27 -2.86
N ASP A 156 0.58 -37.16 -2.51
CA ASP A 156 0.37 -36.41 -1.28
C ASP A 156 -0.87 -35.49 -1.34
N GLY A 157 -1.44 -35.29 -2.54
CA GLY A 157 -2.67 -34.53 -2.74
C GLY A 157 -2.50 -33.02 -2.67
N THR A 158 -1.26 -32.54 -2.83
CA THR A 158 -0.90 -31.11 -2.80
C THR A 158 -1.02 -30.44 -4.16
N GLU A 159 -1.05 -31.21 -5.25
CA GLU A 159 -1.26 -30.72 -6.61
C GLU A 159 -2.62 -31.16 -7.15
N GLY A 160 -3.19 -30.30 -8.00
CA GLY A 160 -4.43 -30.58 -8.68
C GLY A 160 -5.26 -29.32 -8.89
N PHE A 161 -6.55 -29.54 -9.13
CA PHE A 161 -7.51 -28.46 -9.34
C PHE A 161 -8.91 -28.89 -8.90
N SER A 162 -9.79 -27.92 -8.69
CA SER A 162 -11.20 -28.17 -8.41
C SER A 162 -12.08 -27.47 -9.43
N ILE A 163 -13.21 -28.09 -9.74
CA ILE A 163 -14.22 -27.55 -10.64
C ILE A 163 -15.60 -27.57 -9.98
N ALA A 164 -16.33 -26.47 -10.09
CA ALA A 164 -17.74 -26.44 -9.76
C ALA A 164 -18.51 -27.26 -10.81
N ILE A 165 -19.35 -28.20 -10.36
CA ILE A 165 -20.11 -29.07 -11.26
C ILE A 165 -21.07 -28.27 -12.13
N ASP A 166 -21.70 -27.23 -11.60
CA ASP A 166 -22.61 -26.37 -12.36
C ASP A 166 -21.92 -25.70 -13.55
N ASN A 167 -20.67 -25.25 -13.36
CA ASN A 167 -19.88 -24.69 -14.45
C ASN A 167 -19.56 -25.76 -15.51
N LEU A 168 -19.19 -26.97 -15.10
CA LEU A 168 -18.91 -28.06 -16.03
C LEU A 168 -20.16 -28.48 -16.81
N LEU A 169 -21.32 -28.57 -16.15
CA LEU A 169 -22.59 -28.90 -16.80
C LEU A 169 -23.04 -27.83 -17.79
N LYS A 170 -22.87 -26.56 -17.43
CA LYS A 170 -23.21 -25.40 -18.27
C LYS A 170 -22.36 -25.33 -19.53
N HIS A 171 -21.05 -25.56 -19.41
CA HIS A 171 -20.11 -25.44 -20.53
C HIS A 171 -19.90 -26.76 -21.29
N GLY A 172 -20.24 -27.90 -20.69
CA GLY A 172 -20.10 -29.26 -21.24
C GLY A 172 -18.65 -29.77 -21.28
N ALA A 173 -17.68 -28.87 -21.40
CA ALA A 173 -16.26 -29.18 -21.43
C ALA A 173 -15.41 -28.03 -20.88
N MET A 174 -14.27 -28.36 -20.29
CA MET A 174 -13.28 -27.42 -19.75
C MET A 174 -11.88 -27.89 -20.14
N TRP A 175 -11.04 -26.92 -20.52
CA TRP A 175 -9.64 -27.14 -20.83
C TRP A 175 -8.76 -26.44 -19.79
N LEU A 176 -7.91 -27.21 -19.12
CA LEU A 176 -6.95 -26.73 -18.12
C LEU A 176 -5.52 -26.98 -18.64
N PRO A 177 -4.95 -26.03 -19.41
CA PRO A 177 -3.67 -26.22 -20.07
C PRO A 177 -2.50 -26.42 -19.10
N GLU A 178 -2.55 -25.86 -17.89
CA GLU A 178 -1.53 -26.00 -16.86
C GLU A 178 -1.37 -27.44 -16.37
N HIS A 179 -2.46 -28.22 -16.42
CA HIS A 179 -2.47 -29.64 -16.04
C HIS A 179 -2.53 -30.57 -17.24
N ASP A 180 -2.54 -30.03 -18.47
CA ASP A 180 -2.82 -30.77 -19.71
C ASP A 180 -4.11 -31.61 -19.60
N ALA A 181 -5.12 -31.08 -18.92
CA ALA A 181 -6.33 -31.79 -18.53
C ALA A 181 -7.56 -31.28 -19.27
N TYR A 182 -8.24 -32.18 -19.98
CA TYR A 182 -9.51 -31.93 -20.65
C TYR A 182 -10.64 -32.62 -19.90
N VAL A 183 -11.49 -31.82 -19.24
CA VAL A 183 -12.59 -32.31 -18.42
C VAL A 183 -13.92 -32.14 -19.17
N THR A 184 -14.72 -33.19 -19.20
CA THR A 184 -15.93 -33.24 -20.02
C THR A 184 -17.09 -33.93 -19.34
N VAL A 185 -18.31 -33.51 -19.67
CA VAL A 185 -19.52 -34.28 -19.39
C VAL A 185 -19.71 -35.30 -20.52
N VAL A 186 -19.76 -36.58 -20.18
CA VAL A 186 -19.92 -37.66 -21.16
C VAL A 186 -21.22 -37.46 -21.95
N GLY A 187 -21.14 -37.65 -23.27
CA GLY A 187 -22.28 -37.50 -24.19
C GLY A 187 -22.64 -36.06 -24.60
N LYS A 188 -22.04 -35.04 -23.96
CA LYS A 188 -22.30 -33.62 -24.29
C LYS A 188 -21.09 -32.89 -24.88
N ALA A 189 -19.88 -33.39 -24.68
CA ALA A 189 -18.67 -32.65 -24.99
C ALA A 189 -18.19 -32.81 -26.44
N PRO A 190 -17.70 -31.73 -27.09
CA PRO A 190 -16.97 -31.83 -28.36
C PRO A 190 -15.62 -32.57 -28.19
N SER A 191 -15.01 -33.01 -29.29
CA SER A 191 -13.63 -33.51 -29.25
C SER A 191 -12.67 -32.42 -28.78
N PHE A 192 -11.54 -32.80 -28.17
CA PHE A 192 -10.54 -31.84 -27.68
C PHE A 192 -10.13 -30.82 -28.75
N LYS A 193 -9.81 -31.29 -29.97
CA LYS A 193 -9.45 -30.43 -31.11
C LYS A 193 -10.54 -29.41 -31.45
N LYS A 194 -11.81 -29.83 -31.44
CA LYS A 194 -12.96 -28.94 -31.72
C LYS A 194 -13.18 -27.96 -30.57
N HIS A 195 -13.05 -28.40 -29.32
CA HIS A 195 -13.14 -27.53 -28.15
C HIS A 195 -12.05 -26.46 -28.17
N LEU A 196 -10.79 -26.86 -28.34
CA LEU A 196 -9.64 -25.96 -28.38
C LEU A 196 -9.80 -24.91 -29.49
N ALA A 197 -10.26 -25.31 -30.68
CA ALA A 197 -10.56 -24.39 -31.77
C ALA A 197 -11.73 -23.43 -31.50
N SER A 198 -12.62 -23.77 -30.57
CA SER A 198 -13.76 -22.92 -30.18
C SER A 198 -13.40 -21.87 -29.13
N LEU A 199 -12.30 -22.07 -28.40
CA LEU A 199 -11.84 -21.12 -27.39
C LEU A 199 -11.38 -19.82 -28.07
N LYS A 200 -11.89 -18.69 -27.60
CA LYS A 200 -11.56 -17.35 -28.09
C LYS A 200 -10.72 -16.61 -27.05
N GLY A 201 -9.84 -15.74 -27.52
CA GLY A 201 -8.98 -14.91 -26.66
C GLY A 201 -7.57 -15.47 -26.49
N ARG A 202 -6.82 -14.88 -25.56
CA ARG A 202 -5.46 -15.29 -25.20
C ARG A 202 -5.42 -15.54 -23.70
N ARG A 203 -4.62 -16.50 -23.25
CA ARG A 203 -4.38 -16.70 -21.81
C ARG A 203 -3.65 -15.47 -21.27
N THR A 204 -4.10 -14.95 -20.14
CA THR A 204 -3.45 -13.79 -19.50
C THR A 204 -1.96 -14.05 -19.26
N VAL A 205 -1.58 -15.25 -18.84
CA VAL A 205 -0.18 -15.63 -18.62
C VAL A 205 0.66 -15.59 -19.91
N ASP A 206 0.09 -15.96 -21.06
CA ASP A 206 0.79 -15.92 -22.35
C ASP A 206 0.90 -14.47 -22.86
N VAL A 207 -0.13 -13.66 -22.62
CA VAL A 207 -0.09 -12.21 -22.90
C VAL A 207 0.99 -11.53 -22.05
N VAL A 208 1.03 -11.81 -20.74
CA VAL A 208 2.04 -11.24 -19.83
C VAL A 208 3.45 -11.67 -20.22
N ARG A 209 3.66 -12.95 -20.55
CA ARG A 209 4.97 -13.48 -20.94
C ARG A 209 5.51 -12.88 -22.25
N SER A 210 4.62 -12.51 -23.17
CA SER A 210 4.99 -11.96 -24.48
C SER A 210 4.94 -10.44 -24.54
N ALA A 211 4.36 -9.78 -23.54
CA ALA A 211 4.34 -8.33 -23.45
C ALA A 211 5.74 -7.80 -23.14
N PRO A 212 6.13 -6.64 -23.69
CA PRO A 212 7.33 -5.94 -23.22
C PRO A 212 7.13 -5.52 -21.75
N ASP A 213 8.24 -5.34 -21.03
CA ASP A 213 8.20 -4.68 -19.73
C ASP A 213 7.55 -3.30 -19.87
N ALA A 214 6.72 -2.92 -18.89
CA ALA A 214 6.03 -1.65 -18.91
C ALA A 214 7.05 -0.50 -18.86
N THR A 215 6.97 0.44 -19.80
CA THR A 215 7.78 1.66 -19.79
C THR A 215 7.10 2.75 -18.95
N LEU A 216 7.87 3.71 -18.41
CA LEU A 216 7.31 4.86 -17.72
C LEU A 216 6.37 5.68 -18.63
N ASP A 217 6.69 5.80 -19.92
CA ASP A 217 5.84 6.52 -20.88
C ASP A 217 4.52 5.81 -21.11
N GLU A 218 4.53 4.48 -21.20
CA GLU A 218 3.31 3.70 -21.29
C GLU A 218 2.49 3.78 -20.00
N PHE A 219 3.15 3.73 -18.84
CA PHE A 219 2.50 3.95 -17.54
C PHE A 219 1.82 5.32 -17.51
N LYS A 220 2.54 6.40 -17.83
CA LYS A 220 1.99 7.77 -17.88
C LYS A 220 0.86 7.92 -18.89
N LYS A 221 0.87 7.19 -20.01
CA LYS A 221 -0.23 7.23 -21.00
C LYS A 221 -1.47 6.50 -20.49
N ARG A 222 -1.30 5.32 -19.92
CA ARG A 222 -2.40 4.49 -19.39
C ARG A 222 -3.00 5.07 -18.11
N TRP A 223 -2.20 5.80 -17.34
CA TRP A 223 -2.52 6.41 -16.06
C TRP A 223 -2.26 7.92 -16.10
N ALA A 224 -2.61 8.56 -17.21
CA ALA A 224 -2.37 10.00 -17.44
C ALA A 224 -3.06 10.88 -16.39
N ASP A 225 -4.14 10.35 -15.82
CA ASP A 225 -4.91 10.93 -14.75
C ASP A 225 -4.32 10.62 -13.36
N PHE A 226 -3.61 9.50 -13.15
CA PHE A 226 -3.14 9.08 -11.83
C PHE A 226 -2.17 10.10 -11.22
N GLY A 227 -2.63 10.77 -10.16
CA GLY A 227 -1.89 11.84 -9.51
C GLY A 227 -2.12 13.24 -10.08
N ASN A 228 -2.93 13.41 -11.14
CA ASN A 228 -3.36 14.73 -11.62
C ASN A 228 -4.24 15.39 -10.54
N PRO A 229 -3.81 16.54 -9.98
CA PRO A 229 -4.50 17.14 -8.86
C PRO A 229 -5.82 17.81 -9.17
N ILE A 230 -6.06 18.15 -10.44
CA ILE A 230 -7.28 18.81 -10.92
C ILE A 230 -8.35 17.76 -11.18
N ASP A 231 -7.95 16.61 -11.74
CA ASP A 231 -8.89 15.60 -12.22
C ASP A 231 -9.42 14.67 -11.11
N TRP A 232 -8.70 14.56 -9.99
CA TRP A 232 -9.10 13.70 -8.88
C TRP A 232 -9.58 14.53 -7.67
N ASP A 233 -10.88 14.43 -7.34
CA ASP A 233 -11.50 14.87 -6.06
C ASP A 233 -12.11 13.68 -5.32
N VAL A 234 -11.35 12.60 -5.19
CA VAL A 234 -11.88 11.31 -4.74
C VAL A 234 -11.32 10.93 -3.36
N SER A 235 -11.95 9.97 -2.69
CA SER A 235 -11.80 9.73 -1.25
C SER A 235 -10.39 9.38 -0.74
N TRP A 236 -9.46 8.92 -1.59
CA TRP A 236 -8.09 8.61 -1.16
C TRP A 236 -7.21 9.85 -1.03
N GLN A 237 -7.72 11.03 -1.39
CA GLN A 237 -7.05 12.29 -1.08
C GLN A 237 -7.21 12.60 0.41
N THR A 238 -6.10 12.84 1.10
CA THR A 238 -6.19 13.29 2.48
C THR A 238 -6.69 14.73 2.55
N ARG A 239 -7.55 14.98 3.54
CA ARG A 239 -8.05 16.32 3.92
C ARG A 239 -7.35 16.84 5.18
N TYR A 240 -6.23 16.23 5.55
CA TYR A 240 -5.55 16.48 6.81
C TYR A 240 -5.17 17.95 6.97
N MET A 241 -5.68 18.59 8.04
CA MET A 241 -5.42 20.00 8.34
C MET A 241 -5.65 20.95 7.14
N GLY A 242 -6.69 20.67 6.35
CA GLY A 242 -7.07 21.49 5.20
C GLY A 242 -6.18 21.35 3.98
N THR A 243 -5.26 20.38 3.92
CA THR A 243 -4.61 20.00 2.66
C THR A 243 -5.59 19.21 1.79
N ARG A 244 -5.26 19.05 0.51
CA ARG A 244 -5.97 18.14 -0.38
C ARG A 244 -5.00 17.43 -1.30
N GLY A 245 -5.13 16.11 -1.40
CA GLY A 245 -4.33 15.28 -2.29
C GLY A 245 -3.40 14.31 -1.57
N HIS A 246 -2.33 13.89 -2.26
CA HIS A 246 -1.24 13.13 -1.64
C HIS A 246 -0.32 14.09 -0.87
N LEU A 247 0.16 13.62 0.28
CA LEU A 247 1.18 14.30 1.07
C LEU A 247 2.48 13.52 0.98
N THR A 248 3.57 14.22 0.66
CA THR A 248 4.91 13.66 0.73
C THR A 248 5.50 14.01 2.09
N VAL A 249 5.75 13.00 2.93
CA VAL A 249 6.33 13.20 4.26
C VAL A 249 7.84 13.18 4.14
N THR A 250 8.52 14.10 4.83
CA THR A 250 9.97 14.19 4.93
C THR A 250 10.40 14.45 6.37
N ALA A 251 11.65 14.15 6.67
CA ALA A 251 12.29 14.38 7.97
C ALA A 251 13.77 14.71 7.77
N ALA A 252 14.39 15.34 8.77
CA ALA A 252 15.81 15.66 8.72
C ALA A 252 16.71 14.42 8.89
N THR A 253 16.22 13.41 9.62
CA THR A 253 16.97 12.19 9.93
C THR A 253 16.07 10.96 9.97
N HIS A 254 16.65 9.77 9.81
CA HIS A 254 15.98 8.48 10.04
C HIS A 254 15.30 8.46 11.41
N GLY A 255 14.02 8.10 11.40
CA GLY A 255 13.22 7.85 12.60
C GLY A 255 12.93 9.10 13.43
N SER A 256 13.13 10.30 12.88
CA SER A 256 12.81 11.55 13.58
C SER A 256 11.32 11.65 13.90
N ILE A 257 10.99 12.16 15.09
CA ILE A 257 9.61 12.50 15.46
C ILE A 257 9.15 13.82 14.83
N TYR A 258 10.08 14.61 14.31
CA TYR A 258 9.80 15.90 13.69
C TYR A 258 9.67 15.72 12.18
N LYS A 259 8.47 15.36 11.74
CA LYS A 259 8.17 15.12 10.32
C LYS A 259 7.35 16.26 9.73
N TYR A 260 7.59 16.51 8.45
CA TYR A 260 6.93 17.53 7.67
C TYR A 260 6.27 16.90 6.46
N ALA A 261 4.97 17.11 6.32
CA ALA A 261 4.18 16.67 5.18
C ALA A 261 3.99 17.85 4.21
N VAL A 262 4.43 17.67 2.98
CA VAL A 262 4.31 18.67 1.92
C VAL A 262 3.19 18.24 0.97
N ASP A 263 2.25 19.13 0.71
CA ASP A 263 1.21 18.92 -0.29
C ASP A 263 1.63 19.44 -1.68
N ARG A 264 0.80 19.14 -2.67
CA ARG A 264 0.99 19.54 -4.07
C ARG A 264 1.04 21.04 -4.34
N TRP A 265 0.59 21.87 -3.40
CA TRP A 265 0.60 23.34 -3.48
C TRP A 265 1.74 23.94 -2.65
N ALA A 266 2.71 23.11 -2.24
CA ALA A 266 3.82 23.46 -1.38
C ALA A 266 3.42 23.89 0.05
N ASN A 267 2.20 23.55 0.48
CA ASN A 267 1.81 23.75 1.88
C ASN A 267 2.50 22.71 2.76
N VAL A 268 2.85 23.10 3.98
CA VAL A 268 3.51 22.24 4.96
C VAL A 268 2.57 21.98 6.13
N ARG A 269 2.50 20.71 6.53
CA ARG A 269 1.82 20.23 7.74
C ARG A 269 2.79 19.43 8.61
N PRO A 270 2.58 19.38 9.93
CA PRO A 270 3.22 18.36 10.75
C PRO A 270 2.64 16.98 10.40
N ASP A 271 3.32 15.90 10.76
CA ASP A 271 2.61 14.62 10.89
C ASP A 271 1.65 14.64 12.09
N PHE A 272 0.73 13.68 12.16
CA PHE A 272 -0.31 13.67 13.19
C PHE A 272 0.28 13.67 14.60
N ALA A 273 1.33 12.88 14.80
CA ALA A 273 1.93 12.70 16.10
C ALA A 273 3.11 13.62 16.37
N SER A 274 3.45 14.50 15.41
CA SER A 274 4.39 15.57 15.65
C SER A 274 4.01 16.31 16.94
N PRO A 275 4.96 16.61 17.83
CA PRO A 275 4.69 17.56 18.90
C PRO A 275 4.40 18.98 18.36
N HIS A 276 4.72 19.26 17.09
CA HIS A 276 4.45 20.56 16.47
C HIS A 276 3.04 20.58 15.91
N LYS A 277 2.27 21.61 16.24
CA LYS A 277 0.93 21.81 15.69
C LYS A 277 0.90 23.13 14.93
N PHE A 278 0.99 23.06 13.61
CA PHE A 278 1.02 24.22 12.74
C PHE A 278 0.35 23.95 11.38
N ARG A 279 0.04 25.02 10.64
CA ARG A 279 -0.15 24.98 9.18
C ARG A 279 0.63 26.11 8.54
N LEU A 280 1.47 25.79 7.56
CA LEU A 280 2.10 26.80 6.72
C LEU A 280 1.54 26.66 5.30
N ASN A 281 0.84 27.69 4.83
CA ASN A 281 0.27 27.70 3.49
C ASN A 281 1.06 28.63 2.59
N PHE A 282 1.40 28.17 1.38
CA PHE A 282 1.86 29.05 0.31
C PHE A 282 0.64 29.72 -0.33
N VAL A 283 0.65 31.04 -0.44
CA VAL A 283 -0.48 31.84 -0.91
C VAL A 283 -0.13 32.45 -2.26
N LEU A 284 -0.66 31.85 -3.33
CA LEU A 284 -0.57 32.36 -4.69
C LEU A 284 -1.91 32.11 -5.41
N PRO A 285 -2.91 33.00 -5.21
CA PRO A 285 -4.22 32.86 -5.84
C PRO A 285 -4.12 32.77 -7.35
N ASP A 286 -5.03 32.01 -7.98
CA ASP A 286 -5.13 31.86 -9.45
C ASP A 286 -3.91 31.21 -10.13
N ALA A 287 -3.00 30.63 -9.35
CA ALA A 287 -1.88 29.90 -9.90
C ALA A 287 -2.31 28.60 -10.58
N GLN A 288 -1.65 28.29 -11.69
CA GLN A 288 -1.75 27.00 -12.34
C GLN A 288 -0.66 26.07 -11.79
N TRP A 289 -1.05 24.87 -11.36
CA TRP A 289 -0.10 23.82 -11.01
C TRP A 289 0.57 23.26 -12.27
N LYS A 290 1.90 23.12 -12.24
CA LYS A 290 2.69 22.62 -13.39
C LYS A 290 3.42 21.31 -13.10
N GLY A 291 3.50 20.90 -11.84
CA GLY A 291 4.12 19.64 -11.46
C GLY A 291 4.68 19.66 -10.05
N GLN A 292 4.90 18.48 -9.50
CA GLN A 292 5.70 18.27 -8.30
C GLN A 292 6.62 17.07 -8.53
N LYS A 293 7.86 17.15 -8.03
CA LYS A 293 8.84 16.07 -8.14
C LYS A 293 9.73 15.98 -6.91
N ILE A 294 10.32 14.80 -6.75
CA ILE A 294 11.39 14.52 -5.80
C ILE A 294 12.71 14.58 -6.58
N ILE A 295 13.69 15.35 -6.10
CA ILE A 295 14.95 15.56 -6.82
C ILE A 295 15.89 14.38 -6.59
N ASN A 296 16.30 13.69 -7.66
CA ASN A 296 17.24 12.57 -7.62
C ASN A 296 16.82 11.44 -6.65
N GLY A 297 15.52 11.27 -6.44
CA GLY A 297 14.99 10.35 -5.44
C GLY A 297 15.41 10.66 -4.00
N LEU A 298 15.88 11.87 -3.68
CA LEU A 298 16.21 12.34 -2.33
C LEU A 298 15.04 13.13 -1.72
N PRO A 299 14.92 13.29 -0.39
CA PRO A 299 13.79 13.98 0.26
C PRO A 299 13.79 15.51 0.10
N ILE A 300 13.95 15.96 -1.14
CA ILE A 300 13.92 17.34 -1.62
C ILE A 300 12.80 17.43 -2.64
N ILE A 301 11.76 18.16 -2.27
CA ILE A 301 10.52 18.25 -3.03
C ILE A 301 10.51 19.58 -3.77
N VAL A 302 10.26 19.54 -5.08
CA VAL A 302 10.11 20.74 -5.91
C VAL A 302 8.69 20.79 -6.46
N THR A 303 7.98 21.85 -6.14
CA THR A 303 6.66 22.18 -6.68
C THR A 303 6.79 23.33 -7.67
N ASN A 304 6.20 23.20 -8.85
CA ASN A 304 6.19 24.25 -9.88
C ASN A 304 4.78 24.79 -10.05
N LEU A 305 4.64 26.11 -9.88
CA LEU A 305 3.40 26.85 -10.10
C LEU A 305 3.65 27.97 -11.11
N GLN A 306 2.62 28.36 -11.87
CA GLN A 306 2.71 29.46 -12.82
C GLN A 306 1.56 30.45 -12.61
N LYS A 307 1.86 31.75 -12.62
CA LYS A 307 0.86 32.83 -12.62
C LYS A 307 1.35 33.97 -13.51
N ASN A 308 0.50 34.52 -14.38
CA ASN A 308 0.84 35.66 -15.24
C ASN A 308 2.16 35.47 -16.04
N ASN A 309 2.43 34.26 -16.56
CA ASN A 309 3.70 33.91 -17.22
C ASN A 309 4.97 34.05 -16.36
N GLN A 310 4.82 34.18 -15.05
CA GLN A 310 5.88 34.02 -14.06
C GLN A 310 5.84 32.60 -13.51
N GLN A 311 7.02 32.01 -13.34
CA GLN A 311 7.22 30.69 -12.78
C GLN A 311 7.67 30.80 -11.33
N PHE A 312 7.05 29.99 -10.48
CA PHE A 312 7.34 29.84 -9.07
C PHE A 312 7.84 28.41 -8.84
N GLU A 313 9.15 28.25 -8.67
CA GLU A 313 9.78 26.99 -8.28
C GLU A 313 9.94 26.99 -6.76
N ILE A 314 9.22 26.10 -6.07
CA ILE A 314 9.25 25.98 -4.61
C ILE A 314 10.00 24.70 -4.23
N GLU A 315 11.23 24.83 -3.74
CA GLU A 315 12.07 23.72 -3.26
C GLU A 315 12.00 23.59 -1.74
N GLN A 316 11.71 22.38 -1.26
CA GLN A 316 11.32 22.08 0.11
C GLN A 316 12.04 20.83 0.65
N TYR A 317 12.72 20.96 1.78
CA TYR A 317 13.37 19.84 2.48
C TYR A 317 13.58 20.15 3.98
N ALA A 318 13.78 19.09 4.77
CA ALA A 318 14.12 19.20 6.18
C ALA A 318 15.63 19.03 6.40
N SER A 319 16.22 19.86 7.24
CA SER A 319 17.61 19.74 7.71
C SER A 319 17.67 19.73 9.23
N THR A 320 18.79 19.30 9.78
CA THR A 320 19.06 19.21 11.23
C THR A 320 19.46 20.57 11.80
N LEU A 321 18.97 20.89 12.99
CA LEU A 321 19.35 22.06 13.78
C LEU A 321 20.31 21.65 14.90
N GLY A 322 21.60 21.53 14.58
CA GLY A 322 22.64 21.11 15.53
C GLY A 322 23.31 19.80 15.12
N ASP A 323 24.10 19.23 16.04
CA ASP A 323 24.76 17.95 15.82
C ASP A 323 23.79 16.79 16.10
N VAL A 324 23.72 15.84 15.18
CA VAL A 324 22.87 14.64 15.29
C VAL A 324 23.40 13.69 16.36
N THR A 325 24.71 13.67 16.59
CA THR A 325 25.37 12.75 17.53
C THR A 325 25.11 13.13 18.99
N GLU A 326 24.81 14.39 19.26
CA GLU A 326 24.49 14.91 20.59
C GLU A 326 23.00 14.79 20.93
N ALA A 327 22.16 14.53 19.94
CA ALA A 327 20.72 14.46 20.11
C ALA A 327 20.26 13.07 20.60
N VAL A 328 19.21 13.06 21.43
CA VAL A 328 18.46 11.82 21.70
C VAL A 328 17.91 11.30 20.38
N ARG A 329 18.17 10.02 20.08
CA ARG A 329 17.72 9.35 18.83
C ARG A 329 16.24 9.64 18.59
N GLY A 330 15.94 10.20 17.40
CA GLY A 330 14.59 10.60 16.98
C GLY A 330 14.14 11.99 17.42
N TYR A 331 14.71 12.56 18.47
CA TYR A 331 14.46 13.94 18.93
C TYR A 331 15.50 14.93 18.39
N VAL A 332 15.95 14.70 17.16
CA VAL A 332 16.87 15.59 16.46
C VAL A 332 16.10 16.82 16.01
N ARG A 333 16.35 17.97 16.64
CA ARG A 333 15.72 19.24 16.24
C ARG A 333 15.97 19.48 14.76
N SER A 334 14.94 19.90 14.04
CA SER A 334 14.98 20.09 12.59
C SER A 334 14.43 21.45 12.17
N VAL A 335 14.74 21.85 10.94
CA VAL A 335 14.15 22.99 10.27
C VAL A 335 13.65 22.56 8.90
N MET A 336 12.40 22.88 8.61
CA MET A 336 11.87 22.78 7.26
C MET A 336 12.22 24.06 6.51
N LEU A 337 12.94 23.91 5.41
CA LEU A 337 13.38 25.00 4.55
C LEU A 337 12.52 25.01 3.29
N THR A 338 11.99 26.17 2.93
CA THR A 338 11.22 26.40 1.70
C THR A 338 11.84 27.56 0.95
N LYS A 339 12.39 27.33 -0.26
CA LYS A 339 12.88 28.40 -1.14
C LYS A 339 11.96 28.55 -2.32
N VAL A 340 11.42 29.74 -2.49
CA VAL A 340 10.58 30.12 -3.63
C VAL A 340 11.44 30.94 -4.57
N LYS A 341 11.76 30.39 -5.74
CA LYS A 341 12.38 31.14 -6.84
C LYS A 341 11.29 31.64 -7.77
N VAL A 342 11.32 32.93 -8.08
CA VAL A 342 10.41 33.58 -9.03
C VAL A 342 11.20 34.02 -10.25
N SER A 343 10.74 33.63 -11.43
CA SER A 343 11.38 33.93 -12.72
C SER A 343 10.33 34.08 -13.83
N GLY A 344 10.75 34.47 -15.04
CA GLY A 344 9.89 34.53 -16.23
C GLY A 344 9.55 35.96 -16.66
N ALA A 345 8.26 36.22 -16.93
CA ALA A 345 7.82 37.52 -17.44
C ALA A 345 8.10 38.68 -16.47
N ALA A 346 8.61 39.79 -17.01
CA ALA A 346 8.83 41.01 -16.25
C ALA A 346 7.51 41.59 -15.73
N GLY A 347 7.54 42.26 -14.58
CA GLY A 347 6.40 42.95 -14.00
C GLY A 347 6.22 42.71 -12.51
N ALA A 348 5.06 43.10 -11.99
CA ALA A 348 4.73 42.96 -10.58
C ALA A 348 4.62 41.50 -10.16
N VAL A 349 5.10 41.20 -8.96
CA VAL A 349 5.05 39.89 -8.32
C VAL A 349 4.33 40.07 -6.97
N SER A 350 3.38 39.19 -6.66
CA SER A 350 2.71 39.15 -5.37
C SER A 350 2.36 37.71 -4.99
N PHE A 351 2.84 37.28 -3.83
CA PHE A 351 2.58 35.98 -3.23
C PHE A 351 2.75 36.09 -1.71
N GLY A 352 2.53 35.00 -0.97
CA GLY A 352 2.63 35.07 0.47
C GLY A 352 2.72 33.72 1.17
N PHE A 353 2.73 33.80 2.49
CA PHE A 353 2.64 32.66 3.38
C PHE A 353 1.64 32.93 4.49
N ALA A 354 0.74 31.98 4.78
CA ALA A 354 -0.12 32.04 5.95
C ALA A 354 0.33 30.98 6.95
N PHE A 355 0.90 31.43 8.07
CA PHE A 355 1.30 30.58 9.18
C PHE A 355 0.20 30.56 10.24
N ASN A 356 -0.21 29.36 10.62
CA ASN A 356 -1.18 29.12 11.67
C ASN A 356 -0.48 28.33 12.77
N ASN A 357 -0.47 28.87 13.97
CA ASN A 357 -0.20 28.09 15.16
C ASN A 357 -1.50 27.39 15.57
N GLU A 358 -1.46 26.07 15.73
CA GLU A 358 -2.63 25.23 16.04
C GLU A 358 -2.68 24.88 17.54
N GLN A 359 -1.91 25.60 18.37
CA GLN A 359 -1.96 25.51 19.83
C GLN A 359 -2.64 26.76 20.40
N GLN A 360 -3.88 26.63 20.85
CA GLN A 360 -4.71 27.76 21.32
C GLN A 360 -4.06 28.63 22.40
N ALA A 361 -3.20 28.06 23.25
CA ALA A 361 -2.57 28.79 24.36
C ALA A 361 -1.41 29.71 23.94
N ARG A 362 -0.80 29.50 22.75
CA ARG A 362 0.36 30.31 22.33
C ARG A 362 -0.10 31.64 21.74
N LYS A 363 0.51 32.73 22.21
CA LYS A 363 0.35 34.06 21.64
C LYS A 363 1.53 34.37 20.75
N LEU A 364 1.27 34.87 19.55
CA LEU A 364 2.25 35.16 18.53
C LEU A 364 2.57 36.65 18.49
N THR A 365 3.81 36.98 18.22
CA THR A 365 4.25 38.30 17.77
C THR A 365 5.06 38.19 16.49
N VAL A 366 5.17 39.29 15.75
CA VAL A 366 6.04 39.38 14.57
C VAL A 366 7.11 40.42 14.82
N VAL A 367 8.38 40.01 14.78
CA VAL A 367 9.54 40.91 14.96
C VAL A 367 10.57 40.55 13.89
N ASN A 368 11.07 41.54 13.14
CA ASN A 368 12.11 41.34 12.11
C ASN A 368 11.80 40.21 11.10
N ASN A 369 10.55 40.11 10.64
CA ASN A 369 10.07 39.07 9.73
C ASN A 369 10.09 37.64 10.32
N GLU A 370 10.14 37.55 11.65
CA GLU A 370 10.05 36.30 12.40
C GLU A 370 8.73 36.25 13.17
N VAL A 371 8.11 35.07 13.21
CA VAL A 371 6.98 34.79 14.10
C VAL A 371 7.55 34.18 15.38
N THR A 372 7.30 34.83 16.51
CA THR A 372 7.80 34.41 17.82
C THR A 372 6.64 34.12 18.75
N ASP A 373 6.77 33.07 19.55
CA ASP A 373 5.88 32.81 20.68
C ASP A 373 6.21 33.79 21.82
N LEU A 374 5.26 34.64 22.18
CA LEU A 374 5.41 35.63 23.25
C LEU A 374 5.63 35.01 24.63
N SER A 375 5.14 33.78 24.85
CA SER A 375 5.23 33.13 26.16
C SER A 375 6.59 32.48 26.41
N THR A 376 7.23 31.96 25.36
CA THR A 376 8.47 31.19 25.46
C THR A 376 9.67 31.91 24.85
N GLY A 377 9.46 32.92 24.01
CA GLY A 377 10.49 33.58 23.22
C GLY A 377 11.00 32.74 22.03
N GLU A 378 10.37 31.60 21.76
CA GLU A 378 10.75 30.71 20.66
C GLU A 378 10.38 31.29 19.30
N THR A 379 11.30 31.23 18.34
CA THR A 379 11.03 31.56 16.94
C THR A 379 10.35 30.37 16.27
N LEU A 380 9.13 30.57 15.78
CA LEU A 380 8.31 29.55 15.12
C LEU A 380 8.40 29.60 13.60
N LEU A 381 8.78 30.75 13.03
CA LEU A 381 8.95 30.95 11.59
C LEU A 381 9.89 32.13 11.36
N ALA A 382 10.75 32.07 10.35
CA ALA A 382 11.48 33.23 9.86
C ALA A 382 11.46 33.29 8.32
N LEU A 383 11.41 34.50 7.78
CA LEU A 383 11.45 34.76 6.34
C LEU A 383 12.63 35.65 5.98
N ASP A 384 13.37 35.23 4.96
CA ASP A 384 14.41 36.02 4.29
C ASP A 384 13.97 36.28 2.85
N ALA A 385 13.69 37.54 2.52
CA ALA A 385 13.10 37.95 1.24
C ALA A 385 13.90 39.10 0.60
N PRO A 386 15.19 38.90 0.28
CA PRO A 386 16.02 39.95 -0.26
C PRO A 386 15.49 40.42 -1.62
N GLY A 387 15.41 41.73 -1.82
CA GLY A 387 14.90 42.32 -3.08
C GLY A 387 13.38 42.28 -3.24
N PHE A 388 12.65 41.92 -2.17
CA PHE A 388 11.20 42.06 -2.06
C PHE A 388 10.82 42.95 -0.88
N THR A 389 9.60 43.49 -0.94
CA THR A 389 8.94 44.14 0.19
C THR A 389 8.10 43.11 0.92
N LEU A 390 8.23 43.07 2.25
CA LEU A 390 7.43 42.22 3.11
C LEU A 390 6.42 43.06 3.89
N ALA A 391 5.15 42.70 3.76
CA ALA A 391 4.10 43.13 4.67
C ALA A 391 3.64 41.93 5.50
N ASN A 392 3.27 42.15 6.75
CA ASN A 392 2.68 41.12 7.59
C ASN A 392 1.37 41.61 8.20
N ALA A 393 0.45 40.67 8.42
CA ALA A 393 -0.82 40.91 9.07
C ALA A 393 -1.02 39.81 10.13
N GLN A 394 -1.21 40.21 11.38
CA GLN A 394 -1.67 39.32 12.44
C GLN A 394 -3.20 39.25 12.34
N ASN A 395 -3.72 38.18 11.76
CA ASN A 395 -5.14 38.05 11.46
C ASN A 395 -5.99 37.66 12.69
N GLY A 396 -5.41 37.71 13.89
CA GLY A 396 -6.07 37.41 15.15
C GLY A 396 -6.23 35.90 15.41
N VAL A 397 -7.28 35.56 16.17
CA VAL A 397 -7.60 34.19 16.58
C VAL A 397 -8.32 33.47 15.44
N VAL A 398 -7.77 32.34 15.01
CA VAL A 398 -8.44 31.35 14.14
C VAL A 398 -8.94 30.19 15.00
N GLU A 399 -9.81 29.32 14.46
CA GLU A 399 -10.47 28.21 15.19
C GLU A 399 -9.55 27.42 16.15
N LYS A 400 -8.27 27.23 15.78
CA LYS A 400 -7.29 26.44 16.54
C LYS A 400 -6.09 27.22 17.08
N GLY A 401 -6.09 28.55 17.04
CA GLY A 401 -4.98 29.35 17.57
C GLY A 401 -4.89 30.72 16.93
N GLN A 402 -3.70 31.11 16.44
CA GLN A 402 -3.49 32.42 15.81
C GLN A 402 -2.86 32.27 14.44
N GLN A 403 -3.16 33.22 13.56
CA GLN A 403 -2.64 33.27 12.20
C GLN A 403 -1.83 34.55 11.94
N VAL A 404 -0.71 34.37 11.27
CA VAL A 404 0.09 35.45 10.68
C VAL A 404 0.17 35.23 9.19
N THR A 405 -0.21 36.24 8.40
CA THR A 405 -0.02 36.25 6.96
C THR A 405 1.11 37.18 6.57
N PHE A 406 2.02 36.68 5.75
CA PHE A 406 3.05 37.44 5.08
C PHE A 406 2.65 37.64 3.63
N THR A 407 2.66 38.89 3.17
CA THR A 407 2.51 39.27 1.77
C THR A 407 3.85 39.78 1.26
N ILE A 408 4.36 39.14 0.22
CA ILE A 408 5.63 39.42 -0.42
C ILE A 408 5.33 40.06 -1.76
N THR A 409 5.78 41.29 -1.95
CA THR A 409 5.58 42.04 -3.19
C THR A 409 6.89 42.55 -3.76
N GLY A 410 6.94 42.72 -5.07
CA GLY A 410 8.09 43.29 -5.75
C GLY A 410 7.86 43.40 -7.24
N ASN A 411 8.91 43.76 -7.96
CA ASN A 411 8.94 43.72 -9.42
C ASN A 411 10.07 42.81 -9.87
N LEU A 412 9.83 42.09 -10.98
CA LEU A 412 10.81 41.28 -11.67
C LEU A 412 11.19 41.98 -12.98
N ALA A 413 12.48 42.17 -13.24
CA ALA A 413 12.98 42.60 -14.55
C ALA A 413 12.98 41.41 -15.54
N ALA A 414 13.10 41.70 -16.83
CA ALA A 414 13.18 40.66 -17.85
C ALA A 414 14.38 39.74 -17.59
N ASN A 415 14.15 38.42 -17.58
CA ASN A 415 15.15 37.38 -17.27
C ASN A 415 15.74 37.44 -15.84
N GLU A 416 15.21 38.28 -14.96
CA GLU A 416 15.62 38.29 -13.56
C GLU A 416 15.06 37.05 -12.85
N THR A 417 15.80 36.57 -11.85
CA THR A 417 15.30 35.58 -10.90
C THR A 417 15.55 36.11 -9.48
N LYS A 418 14.50 36.11 -8.67
CA LYS A 418 14.58 36.46 -7.24
C LYS A 418 14.15 35.28 -6.39
N ALA A 419 14.58 35.25 -5.13
CA ALA A 419 14.24 34.16 -4.22
C ALA A 419 13.83 34.64 -2.84
N VAL A 420 12.93 33.89 -2.21
CA VAL A 420 12.57 34.02 -0.79
C VAL A 420 12.84 32.69 -0.11
N VAL A 421 13.39 32.73 1.10
CA VAL A 421 13.60 31.56 1.95
C VAL A 421 12.72 31.67 3.20
N VAL A 422 11.94 30.63 3.46
CA VAL A 422 11.16 30.46 4.68
C VAL A 422 11.77 29.33 5.50
N LYS A 423 11.95 29.59 6.80
CA LYS A 423 12.53 28.67 7.77
C LYS A 423 11.48 28.36 8.84
N LEU A 424 11.08 27.10 8.93
CA LEU A 424 10.12 26.60 9.91
C LEU A 424 10.84 25.62 10.86
N PRO A 425 11.40 26.10 11.98
CA PRO A 425 12.15 25.27 12.92
C PRO A 425 11.25 24.41 13.81
N ALA A 426 11.85 23.44 14.47
CA ALA A 426 11.27 22.81 15.65
C ALA A 426 11.17 23.81 16.83
N PRO A 427 10.16 23.69 17.73
CA PRO A 427 10.05 24.42 18.98
C PRO A 427 11.33 24.36 19.80
N GLY A 428 11.49 25.36 20.66
CA GLY A 428 12.71 25.58 21.43
C GLY A 428 13.85 26.18 20.63
N THR A 429 13.60 26.66 19.40
CA THR A 429 14.62 27.32 18.55
C THR A 429 14.55 28.84 18.72
N THR A 430 15.70 29.47 18.89
CA THR A 430 15.82 30.93 19.02
C THR A 430 16.16 31.60 17.70
N ALA A 431 15.86 32.89 17.58
CA ALA A 431 16.20 33.72 16.42
C ALA A 431 17.69 33.64 16.06
N GLY A 432 18.57 33.75 17.05
CA GLY A 432 20.03 33.68 16.85
C GLY A 432 20.48 32.36 16.23
N LYS A 433 19.91 31.22 16.68
CA LYS A 433 20.21 29.91 16.10
C LYS A 433 19.66 29.80 14.66
N LEU A 434 18.49 30.36 14.39
CA LEU A 434 17.87 30.32 13.06
C LEU A 434 18.57 31.23 12.05
N ALA A 435 19.20 32.31 12.51
CA ALA A 435 20.00 33.23 11.70
C ALA A 435 21.26 32.57 11.10
N THR A 436 21.83 31.56 11.80
CA THR A 436 22.99 30.81 11.29
C THR A 436 22.63 29.78 10.22
N VAL A 437 21.34 29.46 10.07
CA VAL A 437 20.87 28.48 9.07
C VAL A 437 20.97 29.11 7.67
N LYS A 438 21.90 28.62 6.84
CA LYS A 438 22.07 29.04 5.44
C LYS A 438 21.48 27.99 4.50
N TYR A 439 20.59 28.42 3.60
CA TYR A 439 19.83 27.49 2.76
C TYR A 439 20.73 26.52 1.98
N ASP A 440 21.66 27.03 1.16
CA ASP A 440 22.45 26.16 0.28
C ASP A 440 23.41 25.23 1.06
N GLU A 441 23.92 25.67 2.22
CA GLU A 441 24.73 24.82 3.10
C GLU A 441 23.90 23.67 3.69
N GLU A 442 22.71 23.97 4.22
CA GLU A 442 21.81 22.95 4.76
C GLU A 442 21.32 21.99 3.68
N ARG A 443 21.10 22.48 2.46
CA ARG A 443 20.74 21.63 1.32
C ARG A 443 21.80 20.57 1.07
N ASN A 444 23.07 20.98 1.05
CA ASN A 444 24.19 20.07 0.83
C ASN A 444 24.36 19.08 1.98
N LYS A 445 24.15 19.50 3.23
CA LYS A 445 24.14 18.61 4.40
C LYS A 445 23.04 17.57 4.32
N THR A 446 21.81 17.98 3.98
CA THR A 446 20.68 17.07 3.78
C THR A 446 20.98 16.05 2.68
N ILE A 447 21.52 16.49 1.53
CA ILE A 447 21.92 15.58 0.45
C ILE A 447 22.95 14.58 0.94
N ALA A 448 24.03 15.04 1.55
CA ALA A 448 25.10 14.16 2.03
C ALA A 448 24.60 13.14 3.07
N TYR A 449 23.72 13.56 3.97
CA TYR A 449 23.11 12.67 4.96
C TYR A 449 22.30 11.54 4.31
N TRP A 450 21.42 11.88 3.37
CA TRP A 450 20.55 10.88 2.74
C TRP A 450 21.29 10.01 1.72
N GLU A 451 22.27 10.56 1.00
CA GLU A 451 23.15 9.75 0.14
C GLU A 451 23.95 8.75 0.98
N LYS A 452 24.42 9.12 2.18
CA LYS A 452 25.09 8.18 3.07
C LYS A 452 24.18 7.00 3.41
N TRP A 453 22.93 7.26 3.83
CA TRP A 453 21.96 6.19 4.09
C TRP A 453 21.70 5.33 2.86
N LEU A 454 21.47 5.96 1.71
CA LEU A 454 21.23 5.23 0.46
C LEU A 454 22.41 4.34 0.07
N ASN A 455 23.65 4.76 0.35
CA ASN A 455 24.87 4.00 0.08
C ASN A 455 25.09 2.84 1.07
N GLU A 456 24.49 2.90 2.27
CA GLU A 456 24.52 1.81 3.26
C GLU A 456 23.55 0.68 2.90
N GLY A 457 22.46 1.00 2.19
CA GLY A 457 21.48 0.02 1.72
C GLY A 457 21.87 -0.72 0.44
N ALA A 458 20.96 -1.58 -0.02
CA ALA A 458 21.09 -2.27 -1.29
C ALA A 458 21.13 -1.28 -2.46
N GLN A 459 22.05 -1.50 -3.37
CA GLN A 459 22.21 -0.68 -4.57
C GLN A 459 21.39 -1.28 -5.71
N PHE A 460 20.66 -0.42 -6.41
CA PHE A 460 19.85 -0.80 -7.57
C PHE A 460 20.10 0.20 -8.68
N THR A 461 20.40 -0.30 -9.88
CA THR A 461 20.60 0.55 -11.06
C THR A 461 20.13 -0.17 -12.29
N VAL A 462 19.21 0.45 -13.01
CA VAL A 462 18.75 0.04 -14.34
C VAL A 462 18.97 1.19 -15.34
N PRO A 463 18.92 0.93 -16.65
CA PRO A 463 19.12 1.98 -17.66
C PRO A 463 18.11 3.13 -17.57
N GLU A 464 16.90 2.91 -17.04
CA GLU A 464 15.86 3.93 -16.90
C GLU A 464 16.06 4.78 -15.61
N PRO A 465 16.49 6.05 -15.71
CA PRO A 465 16.84 6.85 -14.53
C PRO A 465 15.67 7.06 -13.57
N LYS A 466 14.44 7.09 -14.08
CA LYS A 466 13.25 7.28 -13.23
C LYS A 466 12.93 6.09 -12.35
N VAL A 467 13.28 4.88 -12.77
CA VAL A 467 13.16 3.70 -11.91
C VAL A 467 14.21 3.76 -10.79
N ASN A 468 15.42 4.24 -11.09
CA ASN A 468 16.46 4.45 -10.07
C ASN A 468 16.05 5.53 -9.06
N GLU A 469 15.49 6.66 -9.52
CA GLU A 469 14.95 7.72 -8.64
C GLU A 469 13.80 7.19 -7.77
N LEU A 470 12.90 6.38 -8.32
CA LEU A 470 11.81 5.76 -7.56
C LEU A 470 12.34 4.82 -6.49
N TYR A 471 13.32 3.98 -6.82
CA TYR A 471 13.96 3.08 -5.87
C TYR A 471 14.62 3.86 -4.71
N ARG A 472 15.41 4.88 -5.04
CA ARG A 472 16.05 5.78 -4.06
C ARG A 472 15.00 6.47 -3.18
N ALA A 473 13.91 6.97 -3.77
CA ALA A 473 12.82 7.58 -3.05
C ALA A 473 12.15 6.62 -2.07
N ASN A 474 11.99 5.36 -2.48
CA ASN A 474 11.36 4.34 -1.68
C ASN A 474 12.21 3.92 -0.47
N LEU A 475 13.55 3.92 -0.59
CA LEU A 475 14.47 3.62 0.51
C LEU A 475 14.37 4.63 1.65
N TRP A 476 14.59 5.92 1.39
CA TRP A 476 14.54 6.90 2.48
C TRP A 476 13.13 7.09 3.01
N HIS A 477 12.08 6.92 2.18
CA HIS A 477 10.71 6.91 2.68
C HIS A 477 10.52 5.88 3.78
N SER A 478 11.05 4.66 3.60
CA SER A 478 11.00 3.63 4.63
C SER A 478 11.78 4.03 5.88
N LEU A 479 12.98 4.59 5.73
CA LEU A 479 13.79 5.05 6.87
C LEU A 479 13.16 6.22 7.66
N ILE A 480 12.24 6.99 7.09
CA ILE A 480 11.54 8.04 7.86
C ILE A 480 10.23 7.54 8.49
N LEU A 481 9.74 6.35 8.14
CA LEU A 481 8.47 5.83 8.67
C LEU A 481 8.48 5.62 10.18
N PRO A 482 9.48 4.95 10.79
CA PRO A 482 9.46 4.73 12.23
C PRO A 482 9.57 6.06 12.99
N ARG A 483 9.18 6.05 14.25
CA ARG A 483 9.52 7.10 15.21
C ARG A 483 10.37 6.48 16.30
N HIS A 484 11.62 6.92 16.38
CA HIS A 484 12.44 6.67 17.54
C HIS A 484 11.98 7.66 18.63
N THR A 485 11.31 7.16 19.64
CA THR A 485 10.62 7.99 20.63
C THR A 485 10.94 7.51 22.04
N ILE A 486 10.45 8.26 23.02
CA ILE A 486 10.41 7.87 24.42
C ILE A 486 8.93 7.71 24.79
N ASN A 487 8.56 6.54 25.30
CA ASN A 487 7.18 6.29 25.71
C ASN A 487 6.80 7.06 26.97
N ASP A 488 5.52 7.00 27.36
CA ASP A 488 4.99 7.72 28.53
C ASP A 488 5.62 7.28 29.88
N ARG A 489 6.42 6.20 29.91
CA ARG A 489 7.19 5.73 31.08
C ARG A 489 8.65 6.19 31.06
N GLY A 490 9.05 7.01 30.09
CA GLY A 490 10.43 7.49 29.96
C GLY A 490 11.39 6.46 29.34
N GLN A 491 10.88 5.39 28.73
CA GLN A 491 11.71 4.33 28.14
C GLN A 491 11.85 4.54 26.63
N ILE A 492 13.02 4.18 26.08
CA ILE A 492 13.24 4.15 24.64
C ILE A 492 12.18 3.26 24.00
N HIS A 493 11.54 3.77 22.96
CA HIS A 493 10.48 3.11 22.24
C HIS A 493 10.61 3.39 20.75
N MET A 494 10.07 2.50 19.94
CA MET A 494 9.97 2.67 18.51
C MET A 494 8.57 2.25 18.09
N ASP A 495 7.87 3.15 17.42
CA ASP A 495 6.58 2.83 16.83
C ASP A 495 6.60 3.03 15.31
N LEU A 496 5.67 2.36 14.64
CA LEU A 496 5.48 2.44 13.20
C LEU A 496 3.99 2.71 12.91
N PRO A 497 3.58 3.98 12.76
CA PRO A 497 2.19 4.30 12.48
C PRO A 497 1.78 3.83 11.07
N TYR A 498 0.54 3.36 10.92
CA TYR A 498 -0.01 2.92 9.64
C TYR A 498 0.12 3.98 8.54
N ALA A 499 -0.15 5.24 8.91
CA ALA A 499 0.13 6.40 8.07
C ALA A 499 0.28 7.65 8.95
N ASN A 500 1.47 8.26 8.92
CA ASN A 500 1.85 9.44 9.69
C ASN A 500 0.86 10.62 9.56
N THR A 501 0.08 10.71 8.48
CA THR A 501 -0.84 11.83 8.18
C THR A 501 -2.30 11.41 8.01
N ALA A 502 -2.65 10.14 8.25
CA ALA A 502 -4.04 9.65 8.06
C ALA A 502 -4.66 9.14 9.36
N TYR A 503 -3.87 8.53 10.26
CA TYR A 503 -4.38 7.96 11.50
C TYR A 503 -3.65 8.53 12.71
N GLY A 504 -4.44 8.90 13.72
CA GLY A 504 -3.96 9.62 14.88
C GLY A 504 -3.20 8.80 15.92
N GLN A 505 -2.23 8.03 15.47
CA GLN A 505 -1.67 6.89 16.19
C GLN A 505 -0.33 7.27 16.84
N LYS A 506 -0.37 7.70 18.10
CA LYS A 506 0.82 7.89 18.96
C LYS A 506 1.05 6.60 19.75
N ASP A 507 2.30 6.11 19.82
CA ASP A 507 2.68 4.90 20.56
C ASP A 507 1.83 3.68 20.14
N ALA A 508 1.49 3.63 18.84
CA ALA A 508 0.65 2.57 18.30
C ALA A 508 1.52 1.42 17.80
N ASP A 509 1.68 0.44 18.67
CA ASP A 509 2.36 -0.82 18.40
C ASP A 509 1.54 -1.69 17.43
N TRP A 510 1.95 -1.72 16.15
CA TRP A 510 1.36 -2.58 15.11
C TRP A 510 2.34 -3.68 14.70
N PRO A 511 2.44 -4.81 15.43
CA PRO A 511 3.45 -5.85 15.19
C PRO A 511 3.45 -6.36 13.75
N ILE A 512 2.28 -6.58 13.16
CA ILE A 512 2.15 -7.10 11.80
C ILE A 512 2.70 -6.09 10.78
N ASN A 513 2.31 -4.82 10.91
CA ASN A 513 2.80 -3.78 10.00
C ASN A 513 4.31 -3.56 10.17
N GLN A 514 4.79 -3.62 11.41
CA GLN A 514 6.21 -3.51 11.71
C GLN A 514 6.99 -4.70 11.16
N ALA A 515 6.47 -5.92 11.24
CA ALA A 515 7.06 -7.11 10.62
C ALA A 515 7.10 -7.00 9.09
N VAL A 516 5.98 -6.59 8.45
CA VAL A 516 5.93 -6.35 7.00
C VAL A 516 6.91 -5.25 6.59
N TYR A 517 7.01 -4.16 7.36
CA TYR A 517 7.98 -3.11 7.14
C TYR A 517 9.43 -3.63 7.27
N VAL A 518 9.74 -4.40 8.31
CA VAL A 518 11.07 -4.97 8.48
C VAL A 518 11.43 -5.86 7.30
N ASP A 519 10.58 -6.82 6.97
CA ASP A 519 10.86 -7.81 5.92
C ASP A 519 10.95 -7.16 4.53
N TYR A 520 9.91 -6.42 4.14
CA TYR A 520 9.77 -5.86 2.80
C TYR A 520 10.49 -4.52 2.60
N MET A 521 10.54 -3.67 3.63
CA MET A 521 10.95 -2.28 3.52
C MET A 521 12.32 -1.92 4.14
N VAL A 522 12.99 -2.86 4.81
CA VAL A 522 14.28 -2.58 5.49
C VAL A 522 15.30 -3.70 5.29
N TYR A 523 14.92 -4.95 5.56
CA TYR A 523 15.83 -6.10 5.57
C TYR A 523 15.98 -6.74 4.17
N GLY A 524 15.05 -7.63 3.81
CA GLY A 524 15.27 -8.67 2.80
C GLY A 524 15.52 -8.15 1.38
N LEU A 525 15.04 -6.93 1.08
CA LEU A 525 15.20 -6.29 -0.24
C LEU A 525 16.16 -5.11 -0.25
N ARG A 526 16.66 -4.68 0.93
CA ARG A 526 17.26 -3.34 1.09
C ARG A 526 18.50 -3.27 1.98
N GLY A 527 18.86 -4.33 2.68
CA GLY A 527 20.19 -4.48 3.30
C GLY A 527 20.45 -3.65 4.56
N TYR A 528 19.42 -3.16 5.25
CA TYR A 528 19.57 -2.41 6.50
C TYR A 528 19.45 -3.32 7.74
N ASP A 529 20.37 -4.27 7.89
CA ASP A 529 20.32 -5.33 8.91
C ASP A 529 20.21 -4.81 10.36
N GLN A 530 20.98 -3.76 10.69
CA GLN A 530 20.94 -3.17 12.03
C GLN A 530 19.59 -2.48 12.30
N VAL A 531 19.02 -1.82 11.31
CA VAL A 531 17.71 -1.16 11.44
C VAL A 531 16.62 -2.21 11.65
N ALA A 532 16.64 -3.28 10.86
CA ALA A 532 15.74 -4.41 11.00
C ALA A 532 15.84 -5.06 12.39
N THR A 533 17.07 -5.26 12.88
CA THR A 533 17.33 -5.81 14.22
C THR A 533 16.78 -4.90 15.32
N ASP A 534 16.99 -3.59 15.21
CA ASP A 534 16.48 -2.61 16.18
C ASP A 534 14.95 -2.60 16.23
N GLU A 535 14.28 -2.68 15.08
CA GLU A 535 12.82 -2.74 14.95
C GLU A 535 12.23 -4.02 15.57
N ILE A 536 12.81 -5.19 15.25
CA ILE A 536 12.41 -6.46 15.85
C ILE A 536 12.59 -6.42 17.37
N LYS A 537 13.74 -5.92 17.84
CA LYS A 537 14.02 -5.78 19.27
C LYS A 537 13.00 -4.88 19.96
N ALA A 538 12.65 -3.75 19.34
CA ALA A 538 11.64 -2.85 19.88
C ALA A 538 10.28 -3.55 20.01
N MET A 539 9.86 -4.30 19.00
CA MET A 539 8.63 -5.09 19.02
C MET A 539 8.59 -6.07 20.21
N PHE A 540 9.65 -6.87 20.41
CA PHE A 540 9.71 -7.78 21.57
C PHE A 540 9.70 -7.02 22.90
N GLN A 541 10.39 -5.88 22.99
CA GLN A 541 10.46 -5.10 24.23
C GLN A 541 9.13 -4.44 24.62
N SER A 542 8.35 -3.93 23.67
CA SER A 542 7.08 -3.25 23.96
C SER A 542 5.88 -4.19 23.94
N GLN A 543 5.89 -5.25 23.13
CA GLN A 543 4.68 -5.99 22.79
C GLN A 543 4.66 -7.45 23.29
N GLN A 544 5.80 -8.02 23.71
CA GLN A 544 5.83 -9.39 24.21
C GLN A 544 5.08 -9.51 25.55
N GLN A 545 4.09 -10.39 25.57
CA GLN A 545 3.29 -10.73 26.74
C GLN A 545 4.04 -11.70 27.65
N ARG A 546 3.57 -11.86 28.90
CA ARG A 546 4.19 -12.77 29.89
C ARG A 546 4.24 -14.23 29.45
N ASP A 547 3.32 -14.63 28.57
CA ASP A 547 3.25 -15.98 28.00
C ASP A 547 4.08 -16.13 26.71
N GLY A 548 4.84 -15.10 26.33
CA GLY A 548 5.73 -15.10 25.17
C GLY A 548 5.09 -14.64 23.86
N ARG A 549 3.76 -14.48 23.79
CA ARG A 549 3.06 -14.01 22.58
C ARG A 549 3.35 -12.54 22.28
N ILE A 550 3.26 -12.13 21.02
CA ILE A 550 3.32 -10.71 20.62
C ILE A 550 1.90 -10.13 20.54
N GLY A 551 1.60 -9.17 21.42
CA GLY A 551 0.33 -8.42 21.42
C GLY A 551 0.42 -7.12 20.62
N GLY A 552 -0.65 -6.33 20.57
CA GLY A 552 -0.59 -4.99 19.93
C GLY A 552 -1.96 -4.42 19.58
N PHE A 553 -1.95 -3.31 18.83
CA PHE A 553 -3.17 -2.68 18.35
C PHE A 553 -3.91 -3.66 17.43
N ALA A 554 -4.99 -4.24 17.95
CA ALA A 554 -5.90 -5.24 17.37
C ALA A 554 -5.64 -6.74 17.63
N ASN A 555 -4.56 -7.17 18.29
CA ASN A 555 -4.33 -8.59 18.66
C ASN A 555 -4.68 -9.61 17.54
N TRP A 556 -4.25 -9.33 16.31
CA TRP A 556 -4.52 -10.24 15.19
C TRP A 556 -3.71 -11.52 15.42
N GLY A 557 -4.39 -12.64 15.73
CA GLY A 557 -3.80 -13.95 16.03
C GLY A 557 -3.15 -14.66 14.84
N VAL A 558 -2.50 -13.92 13.94
CA VAL A 558 -1.94 -14.43 12.68
C VAL A 558 -0.58 -15.12 12.90
N TYR A 559 0.02 -14.93 14.07
CA TYR A 559 1.26 -15.58 14.51
C TYR A 559 1.24 -16.02 15.98
N SER A 560 0.04 -16.31 16.51
CA SER A 560 -0.15 -16.86 17.87
C SER A 560 -0.50 -18.33 17.85
#